data_AF-A0A2N1VV61-F1
#
_entry.id   AF-A0A2N1VV61-F1
#
_cell.length_a   1.000
_cell.length_b   1.000
_cell.length_c   1.000
_cell.angle_alpha   90.00
_cell.angle_beta   90.00
_cell.angle_gamma   90.00
#
_symmetry.space_group_name_H-M   'P 1'
#
loop_
_entity.id
_entity.type
_entity.pdbx_description
1 polymer ?
#
loop_
_entity_poly.entity_id
_entity_poly.type
_entity_poly.pdbx_seq_one_letter_code
_entity_poly.pdbx_strand_id
1 'polypeptide(L)'
;MKHKKSLEPLAITFFFSGLWDTIAAVLYFLIIGSGRLIDTPPIDPFFSIFLGSFFVCFAYLQFLSAFNIKRYAFNVGCLIIGRSFYVIQLYTYMLFVQNFPSTFWFTGIIDGLFIILYLVFAVRGGLSCRNLFLPKTETV
;
A
#
# COMPACT_ATOMS: atom_id res chain seq x y z
N MET A 1 9.41 15.57 -29.60
CA MET A 1 8.15 14.84 -29.30
C MET A 1 7.62 15.29 -27.95
N LYS A 2 6.45 15.96 -27.88
CA LYS A 2 5.75 16.15 -26.60
C LYS A 2 5.23 14.79 -26.16
N HIS A 3 5.86 14.17 -25.15
CA HIS A 3 5.29 12.98 -24.52
C HIS A 3 3.88 13.33 -24.04
N LYS A 4 2.86 12.71 -24.64
CA LYS A 4 1.49 12.77 -24.13
C LYS A 4 1.54 12.15 -22.74
N LYS A 5 1.44 12.98 -21.70
CA LYS A 5 1.44 12.52 -20.32
C LYS A 5 0.20 11.65 -20.14
N SER A 6 0.40 10.36 -19.96
CA SER A 6 -0.68 9.38 -19.76
C SER A 6 -0.65 8.90 -18.30
N LEU A 7 -1.81 8.91 -17.66
CA LEU A 7 -2.02 8.38 -16.31
C LEU A 7 -2.39 6.89 -16.32
N GLU A 8 -2.52 6.29 -17.49
CA GLU A 8 -2.88 4.88 -17.68
C GLU A 8 -1.91 3.90 -16.99
N PRO A 9 -0.56 4.06 -17.05
CA PRO A 9 0.35 3.17 -16.33
C PRO A 9 0.20 3.24 -14.81
N LEU A 10 -0.10 4.44 -14.30
CA LEU A 10 -0.40 4.63 -12.89
C LEU A 10 -1.68 3.86 -12.54
N ALA A 11 -2.72 3.92 -13.38
CA ALA A 11 -4.02 3.27 -13.12
C ALA A 11 -3.91 1.75 -13.10
N ILE A 12 -3.13 1.20 -14.01
CA ILE A 12 -2.80 -0.23 -14.05
C ILE A 12 -2.05 -0.63 -12.76
N THR A 13 -1.04 0.16 -12.37
CA THR A 13 -0.30 -0.09 -11.12
C THR A 13 -1.22 -0.06 -9.91
N PHE A 14 -2.17 0.89 -9.90
CA PHE A 14 -3.15 1.03 -8.83
C PHE A 14 -4.10 -0.16 -8.74
N PHE A 15 -4.56 -0.69 -9.87
CA PHE A 15 -5.38 -1.89 -9.92
C PHE A 15 -4.62 -3.13 -9.39
N PHE A 16 -3.40 -3.36 -9.87
CA PHE A 16 -2.58 -4.50 -9.42
C PHE A 16 -2.17 -4.40 -7.95
N SER A 17 -1.92 -3.19 -7.45
CA SER A 17 -1.71 -2.93 -6.03
C SER A 17 -2.95 -3.29 -5.20
N GLY A 18 -4.15 -2.95 -5.66
CA GLY A 18 -5.39 -3.32 -4.96
C GLY A 18 -5.64 -4.83 -4.94
N LEU A 19 -5.27 -5.53 -6.02
CA LEU A 19 -5.27 -6.99 -6.05
C LEU A 19 -4.27 -7.58 -5.04
N TRP A 20 -3.07 -7.01 -4.97
CA TRP A 20 -2.07 -7.40 -3.99
C TRP A 20 -2.55 -7.16 -2.55
N ASP A 21 -3.16 -6.02 -2.24
CA ASP A 21 -3.70 -5.74 -0.91
C ASP A 21 -4.80 -6.73 -0.51
N THR A 22 -5.58 -7.20 -1.48
CA THR A 22 -6.56 -8.27 -1.26
C THR A 22 -5.87 -9.59 -0.90
N ILE A 23 -4.80 -9.95 -1.61
CA ILE A 23 -3.98 -11.14 -1.32
C ILE A 23 -3.32 -11.01 0.06
N ALA A 24 -2.73 -9.85 0.35
CA ALA A 24 -2.11 -9.56 1.64
C ALA A 24 -3.11 -9.67 2.79
N ALA A 25 -4.32 -9.13 2.63
CA ALA A 25 -5.39 -9.28 3.63
C ALA A 25 -5.69 -10.76 3.92
N VAL A 26 -5.82 -11.60 2.87
CA VAL A 26 -6.05 -13.04 3.03
C VAL A 26 -4.87 -13.72 3.72
N LEU A 27 -3.62 -13.37 3.37
CA LEU A 27 -2.42 -13.87 4.06
C LEU A 27 -2.46 -13.51 5.55
N TYR A 28 -2.77 -12.25 5.88
CA TYR A 28 -2.85 -11.77 7.26
C TYR A 28 -3.95 -12.46 8.07
N PHE A 29 -5.13 -12.66 7.49
CA PHE A 29 -6.24 -13.33 8.17
C PHE A 29 -6.02 -14.83 8.35
N LEU A 30 -5.57 -15.54 7.32
CA LEU A 30 -5.59 -17.00 7.31
C LEU A 30 -4.26 -17.64 7.66
N ILE A 31 -3.14 -17.00 7.33
CA ILE A 31 -1.80 -17.59 7.50
C ILE A 31 -1.05 -16.95 8.66
N ILE A 32 -1.26 -15.67 8.93
CA ILE A 32 -0.54 -14.94 9.98
C ILE A 32 -1.33 -14.93 11.29
N GLY A 33 -2.63 -14.62 11.23
CA GLY A 33 -3.50 -14.53 12.41
C GLY A 33 -4.03 -15.88 12.93
N SER A 34 -3.87 -16.98 12.20
CA SER A 34 -4.40 -18.29 12.64
C SER A 34 -3.29 -19.18 13.23
N GLY A 35 -3.49 -19.65 14.46
CA GLY A 35 -2.71 -20.74 15.06
C GLY A 35 -1.27 -20.44 15.49
N ARG A 36 -0.79 -19.18 15.43
CA ARG A 36 0.55 -18.81 15.91
C ARG A 36 0.46 -17.87 17.12
N LEU A 37 0.79 -18.40 18.30
CA LEU A 37 1.31 -17.59 19.40
C LEU A 37 2.71 -17.12 18.95
N ILE A 38 2.81 -15.88 18.47
CA ILE A 38 4.12 -15.25 18.28
C ILE A 38 4.53 -14.82 19.70
N ASP A 39 5.27 -15.65 20.43
CA ASP A 39 5.60 -15.37 21.85
C ASP A 39 6.65 -14.25 22.02
N THR A 40 7.37 -13.89 20.95
CA THR A 40 8.40 -12.83 20.98
C THR A 40 8.44 -12.03 19.67
N PRO A 41 7.96 -10.77 19.65
CA PRO A 41 7.14 -10.13 20.67
C PRO A 41 5.74 -10.79 20.72
N PRO A 42 5.05 -10.84 21.87
CA PRO A 42 3.68 -11.34 21.99
C PRO A 42 2.74 -10.56 21.08
N ILE A 43 2.55 -11.04 19.85
CA ILE A 43 1.61 -10.45 18.90
C ILE A 43 0.33 -11.24 19.02
N ASP A 44 -0.67 -10.61 19.63
CA ASP A 44 -2.03 -11.13 19.63
C ASP A 44 -2.52 -11.27 18.18
N PRO A 45 -3.15 -12.39 17.79
CA PRO A 45 -3.86 -12.56 16.52
C PRO A 45 -4.70 -11.34 16.09
N PHE A 46 -5.20 -10.57 17.06
CA PHE A 46 -5.83 -9.27 16.89
C PHE A 46 -5.05 -8.31 15.97
N PHE A 47 -3.73 -8.21 16.09
CA PHE A 47 -2.93 -7.31 15.25
C PHE A 47 -2.85 -7.78 13.80
N SER A 48 -2.88 -9.09 13.57
CA SER A 48 -2.89 -9.66 12.22
C SER A 48 -4.25 -9.45 11.55
N ILE A 49 -5.33 -9.57 12.32
CA ILE A 49 -6.69 -9.22 11.89
C ILE A 49 -6.79 -7.72 11.61
N PHE A 50 -6.24 -6.88 12.49
CA PHE A 50 -6.24 -5.42 12.33
C PHE A 50 -5.49 -4.97 11.07
N LEU A 51 -4.31 -5.55 10.79
CA LEU A 51 -3.56 -5.27 9.57
C LEU A 51 -4.30 -5.77 8.32
N GLY A 52 -4.87 -6.98 8.39
CA GLY A 52 -5.72 -7.52 7.33
C GLY A 52 -6.91 -6.61 7.01
N SER A 53 -7.60 -6.09 8.02
CA SER A 53 -8.69 -5.13 7.86
C SER A 53 -8.22 -3.83 7.21
N PHE A 54 -7.03 -3.33 7.56
CA PHE A 54 -6.42 -2.17 6.91
C PHE A 54 -6.17 -2.40 5.41
N PHE A 55 -5.64 -3.57 5.03
CA PHE A 55 -5.44 -3.92 3.62
C PHE A 55 -6.76 -4.03 2.86
N VAL A 56 -7.82 -4.58 3.48
CA VAL A 56 -9.17 -4.59 2.87
C VAL A 56 -9.70 -3.17 2.65
N CYS A 57 -9.52 -2.27 3.62
CA CYS A 57 -9.91 -0.87 3.46
C CYS A 57 -9.13 -0.18 2.33
N PHE A 58 -7.82 -0.44 2.21
CA PHE A 58 -7.01 0.10 1.11
C PHE A 58 -7.39 -0.48 -0.24
N ALA A 59 -7.65 -1.78 -0.34
CA ALA A 59 -8.14 -2.42 -1.56
C ALA A 59 -9.50 -1.83 -1.98
N TYR A 60 -10.42 -1.67 -1.04
CA TYR A 60 -11.74 -1.07 -1.29
C TYR A 60 -11.63 0.37 -1.81
N LEU A 61 -10.79 1.20 -1.18
CA LEU A 61 -10.53 2.56 -1.64
C LEU A 61 -9.89 2.60 -3.03
N GLN A 62 -9.03 1.62 -3.36
CA GLN A 62 -8.44 1.47 -4.69
C GLN A 62 -9.49 1.12 -5.75
N PHE A 63 -10.34 0.13 -5.51
CA PHE A 63 -11.36 -0.25 -6.48
C PHE A 63 -12.38 0.87 -6.73
N LEU A 64 -12.81 1.60 -5.70
CA LEU A 64 -13.74 2.72 -5.87
C LEU A 64 -13.12 3.93 -6.58
N SER A 65 -11.81 4.10 -6.50
CA SER A 65 -11.12 5.28 -7.03
C SER A 65 -10.58 5.09 -8.44
N ALA A 66 -10.53 3.85 -8.93
CA ALA A 66 -10.20 3.54 -10.31
C ALA A 66 -11.09 4.25 -11.33
N PHE A 67 -12.31 4.66 -10.94
CA PHE A 67 -13.29 5.31 -11.81
C PHE A 67 -13.34 6.85 -11.70
N ASN A 68 -12.55 7.48 -10.82
CA ASN A 68 -12.55 8.95 -10.66
C ASN A 68 -11.15 9.52 -10.44
N ILE A 69 -10.64 10.23 -11.46
CA ILE A 69 -9.24 10.68 -11.54
C ILE A 69 -8.81 11.68 -10.45
N LYS A 70 -9.75 12.40 -9.81
CA LYS A 70 -9.45 13.33 -8.70
C LYS A 70 -9.31 12.59 -7.37
N ARG A 71 -10.20 11.65 -7.07
CA ARG A 71 -10.09 10.75 -5.89
C ARG A 71 -8.87 9.83 -6.01
N TYR A 72 -8.59 9.44 -7.23
CA TYR A 72 -7.47 8.61 -7.62
C TYR A 72 -6.10 9.19 -7.23
N ALA A 73 -5.82 10.48 -7.50
CA ALA A 73 -4.52 11.08 -7.17
C ALA A 73 -4.26 11.16 -5.65
N PHE A 74 -5.29 11.55 -4.88
CA PHE A 74 -5.22 11.59 -3.42
C PHE A 74 -4.98 10.20 -2.81
N ASN A 75 -5.70 9.20 -3.32
CA ASN A 75 -5.56 7.83 -2.83
C ASN A 75 -4.20 7.22 -3.17
N VAL A 76 -3.62 7.55 -4.33
CA VAL A 76 -2.22 7.20 -4.62
C VAL A 76 -1.28 7.82 -3.58
N GLY A 77 -1.48 9.08 -3.19
CA GLY A 77 -0.71 9.73 -2.13
C GLY A 77 -0.85 9.03 -0.77
N CYS A 78 -2.08 8.71 -0.36
CA CYS A 78 -2.34 7.95 0.87
C CYS A 78 -1.69 6.56 0.87
N LEU A 79 -1.74 5.84 -0.25
CA LEU A 79 -1.11 4.53 -0.37
C LEU A 79 0.41 4.58 -0.29
N ILE A 80 1.03 5.60 -0.90
CA ILE A 80 2.48 5.80 -0.77
C ILE A 80 2.84 5.93 0.71
N ILE A 81 2.13 6.78 1.46
CA ILE A 81 2.41 6.98 2.89
C ILE A 81 2.17 5.69 3.70
N GLY A 82 1.01 5.06 3.53
CA GLY A 82 0.65 3.84 4.26
C GLY A 82 1.63 2.69 4.00
N ARG A 83 1.98 2.46 2.73
CA ARG A 83 2.95 1.42 2.33
C ARG A 83 4.35 1.76 2.85
N SER A 84 4.79 3.02 2.76
CA SER A 84 6.10 3.42 3.29
C SER A 84 6.18 3.17 4.79
N PHE A 85 5.12 3.52 5.54
CA PHE A 85 5.06 3.27 6.98
C PHE A 85 5.15 1.78 7.30
N TYR A 86 4.36 0.94 6.61
CA TYR A 86 4.41 -0.52 6.75
C TYR A 86 5.80 -1.09 6.47
N VAL A 87 6.41 -0.74 5.33
CA VAL A 87 7.73 -1.26 4.91
C VAL A 87 8.81 -0.88 5.92
N ILE A 88 8.81 0.37 6.39
CA ILE A 88 9.76 0.85 7.40
C ILE A 88 9.57 0.09 8.71
N GLN A 89 8.33 -0.05 9.18
CA GLN A 89 8.05 -0.80 10.40
C GLN A 89 8.49 -2.26 10.27
N LEU A 90 8.10 -2.95 9.20
CA LEU A 90 8.44 -4.36 8.97
C LEU A 90 9.95 -4.58 9.06
N TYR A 91 10.75 -3.84 8.29
CA TYR A 91 12.19 -4.02 8.28
C TYR A 91 12.87 -3.56 9.58
N THR A 92 12.33 -2.54 10.25
CA THR A 92 12.83 -2.12 11.57
C THR A 92 12.65 -3.26 12.59
N TYR A 93 11.45 -3.85 12.66
CA TYR A 93 11.21 -4.96 13.58
C TYR A 93 12.03 -6.20 13.22
N MET A 94 12.18 -6.51 11.94
CA MET A 94 13.05 -7.61 11.49
C MET A 94 14.52 -7.45 11.87
N LEU A 95 15.04 -6.22 11.88
CA LEU A 95 16.46 -5.95 12.19
C LEU A 95 16.74 -5.79 13.68
N PHE A 96 15.81 -5.21 14.43
CA PHE A 96 16.04 -4.79 15.81
C PHE A 96 15.34 -5.64 16.87
N VAL A 97 14.39 -6.51 16.50
CA VAL A 97 13.69 -7.39 17.44
C VAL A 97 14.18 -8.82 17.29
N GLN A 98 14.76 -9.37 18.35
CA GLN A 98 15.22 -10.76 18.38
C GLN A 98 14.05 -11.72 18.19
N ASN A 99 14.26 -12.76 17.39
CA ASN A 99 13.27 -13.78 17.01
C ASN A 99 12.05 -13.25 16.25
N PHE A 100 12.09 -12.03 15.71
CA PHE A 100 11.02 -11.57 14.84
C PHE A 100 10.92 -12.46 13.59
N PRO A 101 9.72 -12.95 13.24
CA PRO A 101 9.54 -13.89 12.14
C PRO A 101 9.96 -13.25 10.81
N SER A 102 11.02 -13.81 10.20
CA SER A 102 11.53 -13.33 8.92
C SER A 102 10.67 -13.74 7.73
N THR A 103 9.65 -14.58 7.93
CA THR A 103 8.76 -15.12 6.88
C THR A 103 8.11 -14.03 6.01
N PHE A 104 7.97 -12.81 6.52
CA PHE A 104 7.18 -11.74 5.89
C PHE A 104 7.99 -10.74 5.07
N TRP A 105 9.32 -10.88 5.00
CA TRP A 105 10.22 -9.96 4.29
C TRP A 105 9.78 -9.62 2.85
N PHE A 106 9.23 -10.62 2.14
CA PHE A 106 8.82 -10.47 0.75
C PHE A 106 7.67 -9.47 0.57
N THR A 107 6.78 -9.34 1.57
CA THR A 107 5.67 -8.37 1.50
C THR A 107 6.20 -6.94 1.48
N GLY A 108 7.25 -6.66 2.27
CA GLY A 108 7.92 -5.36 2.27
C GLY A 108 8.61 -5.03 0.95
N ILE A 109 9.12 -6.04 0.24
CA ILE A 109 9.69 -5.84 -1.11
C ILE A 109 8.60 -5.47 -2.11
N ILE A 110 7.49 -6.21 -2.11
CA ILE A 110 6.39 -5.98 -3.04
C ILE A 110 5.77 -4.58 -2.80
N ASP A 111 5.55 -4.23 -1.54
CA ASP A 111 5.02 -2.91 -1.18
C ASP A 111 6.00 -1.78 -1.51
N GLY A 112 7.30 -2.03 -1.31
CA GLY A 112 8.40 -1.15 -1.73
C GLY A 112 8.39 -0.89 -3.25
N LEU A 113 8.21 -1.95 -4.04
CA LEU A 113 8.11 -1.85 -5.50
C LEU A 113 6.89 -1.02 -5.92
N PHE A 114 5.73 -1.23 -5.30
CA PHE A 114 4.54 -0.44 -5.59
C PHE A 114 4.73 1.05 -5.27
N ILE A 115 5.38 1.40 -4.17
CA ILE A 115 5.73 2.79 -3.85
C ILE A 115 6.57 3.40 -4.98
N ILE A 116 7.61 2.71 -5.44
CA ILE A 116 8.48 3.19 -6.52
C ILE A 116 7.68 3.37 -7.81
N LEU A 117 6.85 2.40 -8.19
CA LEU A 117 6.02 2.47 -9.40
C LEU A 117 5.03 3.64 -9.32
N TYR A 118 4.40 3.86 -8.17
CA TYR A 118 3.51 4.99 -7.97
C TYR A 118 4.22 6.33 -8.14
N LEU A 119 5.40 6.50 -7.54
CA LEU A 119 6.19 7.73 -7.69
C LEU A 119 6.61 7.96 -9.14
N VAL A 120 7.17 6.93 -9.79
CA VAL A 120 7.65 7.00 -11.18
C VAL A 120 6.51 7.33 -12.13
N PHE A 121 5.38 6.62 -12.03
CA PHE A 121 4.26 6.84 -12.94
C PHE A 121 3.47 8.11 -12.64
N ALA A 122 3.43 8.58 -11.40
CA ALA A 122 2.79 9.85 -11.09
C ALA A 122 3.59 11.03 -11.65
N VAL A 123 4.92 11.01 -11.51
CA VAL A 123 5.80 12.02 -12.11
C VAL A 123 5.70 11.98 -13.64
N ARG A 124 5.77 10.79 -14.26
CA ARG A 124 5.62 10.62 -15.72
C ARG A 124 4.24 11.03 -16.24
N GLY A 125 3.19 10.79 -15.46
CA GLY A 125 1.81 11.20 -15.73
C GLY A 125 1.55 12.70 -15.55
N GLY A 126 2.52 13.46 -15.04
CA GLY A 126 2.39 14.90 -14.84
C GLY A 126 1.68 15.32 -13.57
N LEU A 127 1.48 14.41 -12.62
CA LEU A 127 0.98 14.76 -11.29
C LEU A 127 2.11 15.41 -10.49
N SER A 128 1.88 16.64 -10.04
CA SER A 128 2.74 17.29 -9.05
C SER A 128 2.57 16.59 -7.69
N CYS A 129 3.63 16.53 -6.87
CA CYS A 129 3.54 16.06 -5.48
C CYS A 129 2.41 16.78 -4.71
N ARG A 130 2.18 18.06 -5.00
CA ARG A 130 1.06 18.80 -4.38
C ARG A 130 -0.30 18.19 -4.73
N ASN A 131 -0.51 17.76 -5.98
CA ASN A 131 -1.78 17.17 -6.41
C ASN A 131 -1.95 15.72 -5.91
N LEU A 132 -0.86 15.04 -5.59
CA LEU A 132 -0.88 13.71 -4.96
C LEU A 132 -1.31 13.77 -3.49
N PHE A 133 -0.85 14.76 -2.73
CA PHE A 133 -1.10 14.82 -1.27
C PHE A 133 -2.16 15.83 -0.86
N LEU A 134 -2.35 16.90 -1.65
CA LEU A 134 -3.23 18.04 -1.35
C LEU A 134 -3.93 18.52 -2.63
N PRO A 135 -4.86 17.72 -3.21
CA PRO A 135 -5.60 18.14 -4.40
C PRO A 135 -6.41 19.39 -4.09
N LYS A 136 -6.37 20.39 -4.98
CA LYS A 136 -7.24 21.57 -4.86
C LYS A 136 -8.70 21.15 -5.06
N THR A 137 -9.55 21.47 -4.09
CA THR A 137 -11.00 21.44 -4.29
C THR A 137 -11.32 22.50 -5.34
N GLU A 138 -11.93 22.10 -6.45
CA GLU A 138 -12.61 23.07 -7.31
C GLU A 138 -13.80 23.58 -6.49
N THR A 139 -13.67 24.78 -5.95
CA THR A 139 -14.81 25.57 -5.47
C THR A 139 -15.73 25.79 -6.65
N VAL A 140 -16.91 25.14 -6.59
CA VAL A 140 -18.04 25.40 -7.49
C VAL A 140 -18.43 26.87 -7.39
#